data_AF-A0A6M8HLY2-F1
#
_entry.id   AF-A0A6M8HLY2-F1
#
_cell.length_a   1.000
_cell.length_b   1.000
_cell.length_c   1.000
_cell.angle_alpha   90.00
_cell.angle_beta   90.00
_cell.angle_gamma   90.00
#
_symmetry.space_group_name_H-M   'P 1'
#
loop_
_entity.id
_entity.type
_entity.pdbx_description
1 polymer ?
#
loop_
_entity_poly.entity_id
_entity_poly.type
_entity_poly.pdbx_seq_one_letter_code
_entity_poly.pdbx_strand_id
1 'polypeptide(L)'
;MMSAPTQSFDETTATDIVIERNASCPDPRLREIMSVLVRHLHDAVRELQLTQAEWRTAIDFLTATGQICSDRRQEFILLSDTLGVSMLVDAINNRKVQDATPSTVLGPFHVEGAPTMQMGETISRDGRGEPLVVSGAVLDVDEKPIEGAILDIWQTSEDGYYDTQDPTQPDMNLRGTFRTGPDGTFWFRSIVPASYPIPSDGPVGRMLEALKRHPMRPAHIHFIVSATGYETLTTHIFVEGDPYLDSDAVFGVKDALVLPFRKHDDAERGAYFGVPAQHHETDVVIRLQSAHHTL
;
A
#
# COMPACT_ATOMS: atom_id res chain seq x y z
N MET A 1 50.90 -30.26 -2.85
CA MET A 1 49.82 -29.34 -3.28
C MET A 1 50.12 -27.99 -2.68
N MET A 2 50.44 -26.98 -3.48
CA MET A 2 50.56 -25.61 -2.98
C MET A 2 49.15 -25.14 -2.63
N SER A 3 48.91 -24.73 -1.38
CA SER A 3 47.66 -24.07 -1.01
C SER A 3 47.55 -22.80 -1.84
N ALA A 4 46.40 -22.54 -2.47
CA ALA A 4 46.14 -21.26 -3.10
C ALA A 4 46.43 -20.14 -2.08
N PRO A 5 47.10 -19.04 -2.48
CA PRO A 5 47.38 -17.95 -1.57
C PRO A 5 46.06 -17.42 -0.99
N THR A 6 46.00 -17.30 0.34
CA THR A 6 44.85 -16.71 1.03
C THR A 6 44.67 -15.28 0.54
N GLN A 7 43.54 -14.99 -0.13
CA GLN A 7 43.23 -13.64 -0.57
C GLN A 7 43.07 -12.73 0.66
N SER A 8 43.80 -11.61 0.67
CA SER A 8 43.67 -10.59 1.73
C SER A 8 42.31 -9.93 1.63
N PHE A 9 41.67 -9.63 2.78
CA PHE A 9 40.42 -8.89 2.83
C PHE A 9 40.73 -7.38 2.88
N ASP A 10 40.49 -6.69 1.76
CA ASP A 10 40.67 -5.25 1.61
C ASP A 10 39.55 -4.64 0.78
N GLU A 11 39.58 -3.31 0.57
CA GLU A 11 38.53 -2.57 -0.15
C GLU A 11 38.24 -3.13 -1.55
N THR A 12 39.24 -3.68 -2.24
CA THR A 12 39.11 -4.17 -3.61
C THR A 12 38.64 -5.62 -3.68
N THR A 13 38.97 -6.43 -2.67
CA THR A 13 38.70 -7.88 -2.66
C THR A 13 37.52 -8.29 -1.76
N ALA A 14 37.09 -7.44 -0.83
CA ALA A 14 36.11 -7.77 0.20
C ALA A 14 34.78 -8.31 -0.37
N THR A 15 34.26 -7.69 -1.44
CA THR A 15 32.97 -8.08 -2.05
C THR A 15 33.04 -9.51 -2.60
N ASP A 16 34.06 -9.82 -3.39
CA ASP A 16 34.20 -11.14 -4.00
C ASP A 16 34.42 -12.23 -2.95
N ILE A 17 35.25 -11.96 -1.94
CA ILE A 17 35.48 -12.88 -0.82
C ILE A 17 34.17 -13.20 -0.08
N VAL A 18 33.31 -12.21 0.18
CA VAL A 18 32.02 -12.45 0.86
C VAL A 18 31.06 -13.24 -0.02
N ILE A 19 31.00 -12.94 -1.32
CA ILE A 19 30.14 -13.67 -2.27
C ILE A 19 30.60 -15.13 -2.41
N GLU A 20 31.91 -15.38 -2.54
CA GLU A 20 32.48 -16.72 -2.67
C GLU A 20 32.20 -17.59 -1.44
N ARG A 21 32.17 -17.01 -0.24
CA ARG A 21 31.81 -17.74 0.99
C ARG A 21 30.38 -18.30 0.97
N ASN A 22 29.50 -17.77 0.12
CA ASN A 22 28.13 -18.25 -0.05
C ASN A 22 28.00 -19.33 -1.15
N ALA A 23 29.09 -19.75 -1.80
CA ALA A 23 29.05 -20.65 -2.96
C ALA A 23 28.39 -22.02 -2.67
N SER A 24 28.54 -22.53 -1.44
CA SER A 24 27.99 -23.81 -1.00
C SER A 24 26.48 -23.78 -0.68
N CYS A 25 25.82 -22.61 -0.79
CA CYS A 25 24.37 -22.51 -0.62
C CYS A 25 23.65 -23.41 -1.66
N PRO A 26 22.82 -24.38 -1.21
CA PRO A 26 22.16 -25.32 -2.12
C PRO A 26 21.01 -24.68 -2.88
N ASP A 27 20.41 -23.62 -2.35
CA ASP A 27 19.35 -22.87 -3.02
C ASP A 27 19.97 -21.86 -4.01
N PRO A 28 19.81 -22.08 -5.33
CA PRO A 28 20.40 -21.20 -6.33
C PRO A 28 19.82 -19.79 -6.30
N ARG A 29 18.53 -19.62 -5.94
CA ARG A 29 17.87 -18.31 -5.89
C ARG A 29 18.32 -17.51 -4.68
N LEU A 30 18.41 -18.14 -3.51
CA LEU A 30 18.96 -17.49 -2.33
C LEU A 30 20.41 -17.04 -2.56
N ARG A 31 21.23 -17.88 -3.20
CA ARG A 31 22.62 -17.53 -3.53
C ARG A 31 22.70 -16.33 -4.46
N GLU A 32 21.84 -16.26 -5.46
CA GLU A 32 21.73 -15.11 -6.37
C GLU A 32 21.34 -13.82 -5.61
N ILE A 33 20.28 -13.88 -4.79
CA ILE A 33 19.80 -12.75 -3.98
C ILE A 33 20.93 -12.22 -3.09
N MET A 34 21.59 -13.09 -2.33
CA MET A 34 22.66 -12.68 -1.43
C MET A 34 23.86 -12.09 -2.18
N SER A 35 24.18 -12.60 -3.37
CA SER A 35 25.27 -12.07 -4.19
C SER A 35 24.99 -10.63 -4.65
N VAL A 36 23.76 -10.35 -5.08
CA VAL A 36 23.31 -9.02 -5.49
C VAL A 36 23.29 -8.05 -4.30
N LEU A 37 22.71 -8.48 -3.17
CA LEU A 37 22.64 -7.64 -1.96
C LEU A 37 24.02 -7.27 -1.41
N VAL A 38 24.93 -8.25 -1.30
CA VAL A 38 26.30 -7.99 -0.82
C VAL A 38 27.02 -7.01 -1.75
N ARG A 39 26.85 -7.16 -3.07
CA ARG A 39 27.47 -6.27 -4.05
C ARG A 39 27.00 -4.84 -3.88
N HIS A 40 25.70 -4.59 -3.94
CA HIS A 40 25.15 -3.24 -3.82
C HIS A 40 25.40 -2.62 -2.45
N LEU A 41 25.39 -3.41 -1.37
CA LEU A 41 25.72 -2.91 -0.03
C LEU A 41 27.19 -2.48 0.08
N HIS A 42 28.13 -3.30 -0.42
CA HIS A 42 29.54 -2.95 -0.43
C HIS A 42 29.84 -1.75 -1.35
N ASP A 43 29.18 -1.67 -2.51
CA ASP A 43 29.30 -0.55 -3.42
C ASP A 43 28.82 0.76 -2.76
N ALA A 44 27.68 0.74 -2.06
CA ALA A 44 27.20 1.89 -1.30
C ALA A 44 28.17 2.32 -0.19
N VAL A 45 28.74 1.36 0.56
CA VAL A 45 29.74 1.66 1.61
C VAL A 45 30.99 2.32 1.01
N ARG A 46 31.48 1.83 -0.14
CA ARG A 46 32.63 2.40 -0.85
C ARG A 46 32.32 3.78 -1.44
N GLU A 47 31.18 3.93 -2.08
CA GLU A 47 30.74 5.20 -2.68
C GLU A 47 30.64 6.31 -1.63
N LEU A 48 30.07 6.00 -0.46
CA LEU A 48 29.91 6.95 0.63
C LEU A 48 31.19 7.18 1.44
N GLN A 49 32.20 6.31 1.30
CA GLN A 49 33.36 6.25 2.21
C GLN A 49 32.92 6.23 3.68
N LEU A 50 31.95 5.36 3.98
CA LEU A 50 31.20 5.36 5.23
C LEU A 50 32.13 5.33 6.46
N THR A 51 32.01 6.31 7.34
CA THR A 51 32.83 6.35 8.57
C THR A 51 32.33 5.33 9.60
N GLN A 52 33.20 4.98 10.57
CA GLN A 52 32.78 4.10 11.67
C GLN A 52 31.64 4.68 12.52
N ALA A 53 31.59 6.02 12.64
CA ALA A 53 30.53 6.69 13.38
C ALA A 53 29.19 6.59 12.63
N GLU A 54 29.18 6.87 11.32
CA GLU A 54 27.96 6.74 10.49
C GLU A 54 27.49 5.29 10.42
N TRP A 55 28.41 4.33 10.30
CA TRP A 55 28.09 2.90 10.38
C TRP A 55 27.43 2.56 11.72
N ARG A 56 27.96 3.05 12.85
CA ARG A 56 27.33 2.84 14.16
C ARG A 56 25.92 3.41 14.20
N THR A 57 25.72 4.62 13.69
CA THR A 57 24.39 5.24 13.59
C THR A 57 23.42 4.40 12.76
N ALA A 58 23.86 3.83 11.63
CA ALA A 58 23.04 2.94 10.81
C ALA A 58 22.66 1.65 11.56
N ILE A 59 23.61 1.05 12.30
CA ILE A 59 23.33 -0.13 13.14
C ILE A 59 22.33 0.19 14.25
N ASP A 60 22.49 1.32 14.93
CA ASP A 60 21.58 1.75 16.00
C ASP A 60 20.17 2.02 15.44
N PHE A 61 20.08 2.63 14.24
CA PHE A 61 18.82 2.85 13.53
C PHE A 61 18.10 1.54 13.19
N LEU A 62 18.79 0.57 12.58
CA LEU A 62 18.22 -0.74 12.24
C LEU A 62 17.82 -1.53 13.50
N THR A 63 18.63 -1.43 14.56
CA THR A 63 18.34 -2.06 15.85
C THR A 63 17.05 -1.48 16.46
N ALA A 64 16.93 -0.16 16.51
CA ALA A 64 15.73 0.50 17.01
C ALA A 64 14.49 0.20 16.14
N THR A 65 14.68 0.07 14.82
CA THR A 65 13.61 -0.33 13.88
C THR A 65 13.08 -1.71 14.22
N GLY A 66 13.97 -2.68 14.49
CA GLY A 66 13.54 -4.01 14.94
C GLY A 66 12.89 -4.02 16.33
N GLN A 67 13.40 -3.23 17.28
CA GLN A 67 12.90 -3.21 18.65
C GLN A 67 11.50 -2.65 18.83
N ILE A 68 11.05 -1.75 17.94
CA ILE A 68 9.71 -1.16 18.01
C ILE A 68 8.66 -2.01 17.26
N CYS A 69 9.09 -2.99 16.47
CA CYS A 69 8.17 -3.93 15.83
C CYS A 69 7.41 -4.76 16.88
N SER A 70 6.14 -5.04 16.60
CA SER A 70 5.24 -5.89 17.39
C SER A 70 4.18 -6.52 16.47
N ASP A 71 3.28 -7.33 17.03
CA ASP A 71 2.17 -7.93 16.27
C ASP A 71 1.23 -6.90 15.62
N ARG A 72 1.27 -5.64 16.08
CA ARG A 72 0.44 -4.53 15.58
C ARG A 72 1.23 -3.43 14.89
N ARG A 73 2.56 -3.54 14.84
CA ARG A 73 3.45 -2.52 14.25
C ARG A 73 4.62 -3.18 13.54
N GLN A 74 4.77 -2.92 12.25
CA GLN A 74 5.91 -3.41 11.46
C GLN A 74 6.75 -2.24 10.93
N GLU A 75 7.67 -1.75 11.75
CA GLU A 75 8.52 -0.61 11.41
C GLU A 75 9.48 -0.90 10.24
N PHE A 76 9.88 -2.18 10.03
CA PHE A 76 10.64 -2.57 8.84
C PHE A 76 9.82 -2.48 7.55
N ILE A 77 8.52 -2.78 7.60
CA ILE A 77 7.62 -2.55 6.46
C ILE A 77 7.48 -1.05 6.23
N LEU A 78 7.29 -0.27 7.29
CA LEU A 78 7.22 1.19 7.18
C LEU A 78 8.51 1.82 6.62
N LEU A 79 9.68 1.27 6.98
CA LEU A 79 10.96 1.67 6.40
C LEU A 79 11.02 1.33 4.90
N SER A 80 10.55 0.14 4.51
CA SER A 80 10.42 -0.24 3.10
C SER A 80 9.49 0.70 2.32
N ASP A 81 8.34 1.06 2.91
CA ASP A 81 7.35 1.96 2.31
C ASP A 81 7.93 3.35 2.10
N THR A 82 8.55 3.93 3.13
CA THR A 82 9.09 5.29 3.09
C THR A 82 10.37 5.42 2.27
N LEU A 83 11.04 4.32 1.95
CA LEU A 83 12.15 4.27 0.99
C LEU A 83 11.69 3.90 -0.43
N GLY A 84 10.38 3.67 -0.65
CA GLY A 84 9.80 3.32 -1.95
C GLY A 84 10.05 1.87 -2.39
N VAL A 85 10.64 1.03 -1.53
CA VAL A 85 10.95 -0.37 -1.84
C VAL A 85 9.66 -1.16 -2.01
N SER A 86 8.66 -0.96 -1.16
CA SER A 86 7.37 -1.66 -1.26
C SER A 86 6.67 -1.38 -2.59
N MET A 87 6.66 -0.12 -3.03
CA MET A 87 6.10 0.28 -4.32
C MET A 87 6.92 -0.23 -5.51
N LEU A 88 8.25 -0.31 -5.38
CA LEU A 88 9.09 -0.91 -6.41
C LEU A 88 8.83 -2.42 -6.54
N VAL A 89 8.67 -3.13 -5.42
CA VAL A 89 8.30 -4.55 -5.41
C VAL A 89 6.92 -4.74 -6.04
N ASP A 90 5.94 -3.89 -5.70
CA ASP A 90 4.62 -3.87 -6.36
C ASP A 90 4.76 -3.72 -7.87
N ALA A 91 5.47 -2.69 -8.34
CA ALA A 91 5.63 -2.42 -9.77
C ALA A 91 6.31 -3.56 -10.55
N ILE A 92 7.25 -4.28 -9.92
CA ILE A 92 7.94 -5.42 -10.55
C ILE A 92 7.01 -6.63 -10.69
N ASN A 93 6.22 -6.93 -9.66
CA ASN A 93 5.42 -8.15 -9.58
C ASN A 93 4.00 -7.98 -10.17
N ASN A 94 3.52 -6.74 -10.27
CA ASN A 94 2.21 -6.40 -10.84
C ASN A 94 2.38 -5.64 -12.16
N ARG A 95 3.22 -6.16 -13.06
CA ARG A 95 3.32 -5.64 -14.43
C ARG A 95 2.02 -5.93 -15.17
N LYS A 96 1.12 -4.95 -15.17
CA LYS A 96 -0.20 -5.08 -15.76
C LYS A 96 -0.16 -4.98 -17.28
N VAL A 97 -1.08 -5.69 -17.93
CA VAL A 97 -1.45 -5.46 -19.33
C VAL A 97 -2.03 -4.05 -19.45
N GLN A 98 -1.90 -3.43 -20.62
CA GLN A 98 -2.53 -2.14 -20.93
C GLN A 98 -4.01 -2.18 -20.50
N ASP A 99 -4.44 -1.14 -19.79
CA ASP A 99 -5.81 -0.90 -19.31
C ASP A 99 -6.25 -1.60 -18.01
N ALA A 100 -5.50 -2.53 -17.40
CA ALA A 100 -5.88 -3.03 -16.06
C ALA A 100 -5.66 -1.97 -14.97
N THR A 101 -6.48 -2.00 -13.91
CA THR A 101 -6.35 -1.02 -12.81
C THR A 101 -4.99 -1.21 -12.12
N PRO A 102 -4.21 -0.12 -11.92
CA PRO A 102 -2.93 -0.22 -11.24
C PRO A 102 -3.07 -0.74 -9.80
N SER A 103 -2.17 -1.62 -9.39
CA SER A 103 -2.05 -2.02 -7.98
C SER A 103 -1.36 -0.94 -7.14
N THR A 104 -1.34 -1.10 -5.83
CA THR A 104 -0.52 -0.29 -4.91
C THR A 104 -0.28 -1.08 -3.62
N VAL A 105 0.51 -0.52 -2.70
CA VAL A 105 0.81 -1.15 -1.40
C VAL A 105 -0.45 -1.38 -0.57
N LEU A 106 -0.54 -2.55 0.09
CA LEU A 106 -1.65 -2.87 1.00
C LEU A 106 -1.75 -1.92 2.20
N GLY A 107 -0.60 -1.49 2.72
CA GLY A 107 -0.50 -0.79 4.00
C GLY A 107 -0.75 -1.73 5.20
N PRO A 108 -0.48 -1.25 6.43
CA PRO A 108 -0.50 -2.09 7.63
C PRO A 108 -1.88 -2.21 8.32
N PHE A 109 -2.93 -1.60 7.75
CA PHE A 109 -4.22 -1.41 8.42
C PHE A 109 -5.37 -2.26 7.84
N HIS A 110 -5.07 -3.21 6.97
CA HIS A 110 -6.04 -4.22 6.56
C HIS A 110 -6.32 -5.18 7.74
N VAL A 111 -7.59 -5.53 7.92
CA VAL A 111 -8.05 -6.45 8.97
C VAL A 111 -8.99 -7.45 8.31
N GLU A 112 -8.69 -8.74 8.46
CA GLU A 112 -9.55 -9.81 7.94
C GLU A 112 -10.91 -9.86 8.68
N GLY A 113 -11.94 -10.35 7.99
CA GLY A 113 -13.26 -10.56 8.59
C GLY A 113 -14.14 -9.32 8.62
N ALA A 114 -13.88 -8.34 7.74
CA ALA A 114 -14.81 -7.24 7.51
C ALA A 114 -16.22 -7.78 7.14
N PRO A 115 -17.29 -7.15 7.64
CA PRO A 115 -18.66 -7.62 7.47
C PRO A 115 -19.06 -7.70 5.99
N THR A 116 -19.80 -8.74 5.60
CA THR A 116 -20.44 -8.80 4.27
C THR A 116 -21.70 -7.95 4.25
N MET A 117 -21.72 -6.99 3.34
CA MET A 117 -22.74 -5.97 3.20
C MET A 117 -23.58 -6.19 1.93
N GLN A 118 -24.82 -5.73 1.93
CA GLN A 118 -25.67 -5.58 0.76
C GLN A 118 -25.32 -4.30 -0.01
N MET A 119 -25.57 -4.28 -1.32
CA MET A 119 -25.33 -3.07 -2.12
C MET A 119 -26.09 -1.87 -1.58
N GLY A 120 -25.38 -0.75 -1.49
CA GLY A 120 -25.88 0.50 -0.92
C GLY A 120 -25.84 0.62 0.59
N GLU A 121 -25.42 -0.41 1.33
CA GLU A 121 -25.19 -0.27 2.77
C GLU A 121 -24.03 0.71 3.06
N THR A 122 -24.04 1.26 4.27
CA THR A 122 -22.98 2.16 4.73
C THR A 122 -21.88 1.37 5.41
N ILE A 123 -20.62 1.67 5.06
CA ILE A 123 -19.46 1.19 5.84
C ILE A 123 -19.15 2.11 7.02
N SER A 124 -19.61 3.37 7.02
CA SER A 124 -19.57 4.25 8.19
C SER A 124 -20.64 3.82 9.19
N ARG A 125 -20.20 3.36 10.37
CA ARG A 125 -21.06 2.83 11.45
C ARG A 125 -21.40 3.89 12.50
N ASP A 126 -20.62 4.96 12.57
CA ASP A 126 -20.81 6.09 13.48
C ASP A 126 -21.52 7.29 12.82
N GLY A 127 -21.57 7.33 11.48
CA GLY A 127 -22.17 8.41 10.71
C GLY A 127 -21.43 9.75 10.83
N ARG A 128 -20.15 9.73 11.23
CA ARG A 128 -19.33 10.92 11.43
C ARG A 128 -18.50 11.23 10.19
N GLY A 129 -18.55 12.47 9.70
CA GLY A 129 -17.84 12.93 8.49
C GLY A 129 -18.78 13.37 7.38
N GLU A 130 -18.20 13.90 6.30
CA GLU A 130 -18.97 14.34 5.13
C GLU A 130 -19.50 13.13 4.35
N PRO A 131 -20.83 12.99 4.12
CA PRO A 131 -21.40 11.83 3.44
C PRO A 131 -20.81 11.63 2.04
N LEU A 132 -20.49 10.38 1.71
CA LEU A 132 -19.95 9.96 0.43
C LEU A 132 -20.73 8.77 -0.11
N VAL A 133 -21.03 8.80 -1.41
CA VAL A 133 -21.44 7.62 -2.17
C VAL A 133 -20.29 7.23 -3.09
N VAL A 134 -19.92 5.96 -3.06
CA VAL A 134 -18.95 5.38 -3.99
C VAL A 134 -19.70 4.40 -4.87
N SER A 135 -19.68 4.63 -6.19
CA SER A 135 -20.28 3.76 -7.20
C SER A 135 -19.24 3.27 -8.19
N GLY A 136 -19.51 2.15 -8.85
CA GLY A 136 -18.57 1.61 -9.81
C GLY A 136 -18.96 0.30 -10.44
N ALA A 137 -18.02 -0.24 -11.21
CA ALA A 137 -18.11 -1.58 -11.77
C ALA A 137 -16.76 -2.29 -11.71
N VAL A 138 -16.83 -3.61 -11.52
CA VAL A 138 -15.69 -4.52 -11.68
C VAL A 138 -15.80 -5.18 -13.04
N LEU A 139 -14.82 -4.91 -13.89
CA LEU A 139 -14.75 -5.39 -15.27
C LEU A 139 -13.47 -6.23 -15.48
N ASP A 140 -13.43 -7.02 -16.53
CA ASP A 140 -12.17 -7.54 -17.08
C ASP A 140 -11.50 -6.49 -18.00
N VAL A 141 -10.31 -6.80 -18.50
CA VAL A 141 -9.58 -5.94 -19.46
C VAL A 141 -10.26 -5.83 -20.83
N ASP A 142 -11.26 -6.67 -21.13
CA ASP A 142 -12.09 -6.61 -22.33
C ASP A 142 -13.40 -5.82 -22.10
N GLU A 143 -13.52 -5.08 -20.98
CA GLU A 143 -14.72 -4.34 -20.56
C GLU A 143 -15.95 -5.21 -20.26
N LYS A 144 -15.78 -6.50 -19.98
CA LYS A 144 -16.89 -7.39 -19.59
C LYS A 144 -17.12 -7.33 -18.08
N PRO A 145 -18.38 -7.21 -17.62
CA PRO A 145 -18.68 -7.20 -16.20
C PRO A 145 -18.33 -8.54 -15.54
N ILE A 146 -17.75 -8.47 -14.35
CA ILE A 146 -17.39 -9.65 -13.56
C ILE A 146 -18.45 -9.87 -12.47
N GLU A 147 -19.25 -10.91 -12.65
CA GLU A 147 -20.19 -11.39 -11.63
C GLU A 147 -19.45 -12.03 -10.46
N GLY A 148 -19.90 -11.73 -9.24
CA GLY A 148 -19.42 -12.40 -8.04
C GLY A 148 -18.04 -11.95 -7.56
N ALA A 149 -17.47 -10.88 -8.14
CA ALA A 149 -16.26 -10.25 -7.63
C ALA A 149 -16.48 -9.76 -6.20
N ILE A 150 -15.49 -9.98 -5.33
CA ILE A 150 -15.52 -9.56 -3.92
C ILE A 150 -14.65 -8.31 -3.80
N LEU A 151 -15.23 -7.24 -3.26
CA LEU A 151 -14.52 -6.01 -2.90
C LEU A 151 -14.42 -5.93 -1.39
N ASP A 152 -13.20 -5.95 -0.85
CA ASP A 152 -12.90 -5.67 0.55
C ASP A 152 -12.36 -4.24 0.67
N ILE A 153 -13.06 -3.41 1.45
CA ILE A 153 -12.93 -1.96 1.44
C ILE A 153 -12.65 -1.48 2.86
N TRP A 154 -11.67 -0.58 2.99
CA TRP A 154 -11.40 0.11 4.25
C TRP A 154 -10.83 1.52 4.03
N GLN A 155 -11.04 2.41 4.99
CA GLN A 155 -10.51 3.78 4.95
C GLN A 155 -10.35 4.36 6.37
N THR A 156 -9.75 5.55 6.47
CA THR A 156 -9.71 6.35 7.69
C THR A 156 -11.03 7.09 7.93
N SER A 157 -11.26 7.44 9.20
CA SER A 157 -12.31 8.38 9.63
C SER A 157 -12.01 9.83 9.20
N GLU A 158 -12.96 10.73 9.46
CA GLU A 158 -12.77 12.19 9.28
C GLU A 158 -11.58 12.75 10.08
N ASP A 159 -11.19 12.08 11.16
CA ASP A 159 -10.07 12.46 12.02
C ASP A 159 -8.73 11.84 11.57
N GLY A 160 -8.74 11.05 10.48
CA GLY A 160 -7.54 10.43 9.91
C GLY A 160 -7.06 9.16 10.62
N TYR A 161 -7.96 8.44 11.32
CA TYR A 161 -7.63 7.20 12.01
C TYR A 161 -8.42 6.00 11.47
N TYR A 162 -7.75 4.85 11.36
CA TYR A 162 -8.45 3.57 11.27
C TYR A 162 -9.03 3.18 12.64
N ASP A 163 -10.11 2.40 12.65
CA ASP A 163 -10.72 1.84 13.85
C ASP A 163 -9.72 1.13 14.78
N THR A 164 -8.73 0.44 14.23
CA THR A 164 -7.67 -0.24 14.98
C THR A 164 -6.74 0.72 15.75
N GLN A 165 -6.74 2.00 15.39
CA GLN A 165 -5.91 3.04 16.01
C GLN A 165 -6.68 3.90 17.01
N ASP A 166 -8.01 3.99 16.86
CA ASP A 166 -8.87 4.82 17.69
C ASP A 166 -9.97 3.97 18.36
N PRO A 167 -9.83 3.67 19.66
CA PRO A 167 -10.79 2.84 20.39
C PRO A 167 -12.16 3.51 20.59
N THR A 168 -12.34 4.78 20.22
CA THR A 168 -13.64 5.46 20.25
C THR A 168 -14.49 5.14 19.02
N GLN A 169 -13.89 4.62 17.95
CA GLN A 169 -14.63 4.16 16.79
C GLN A 169 -15.34 2.83 17.06
N PRO A 170 -16.50 2.58 16.43
CA PRO A 170 -17.12 1.26 16.44
C PRO A 170 -16.17 0.18 15.88
N ASP A 171 -16.30 -1.05 16.37
CA ASP A 171 -15.62 -2.20 15.78
C ASP A 171 -15.95 -2.34 14.28
N MET A 172 -14.92 -2.53 13.45
CA MET A 172 -15.04 -2.59 11.99
C MET A 172 -15.70 -1.35 11.36
N ASN A 173 -15.55 -0.17 11.97
CA ASN A 173 -15.98 1.09 11.37
C ASN A 173 -15.23 1.35 10.07
N LEU A 174 -15.94 1.85 9.05
CA LEU A 174 -15.38 2.19 7.74
C LEU A 174 -14.72 0.99 7.04
N ARG A 175 -15.22 -0.22 7.32
CA ARG A 175 -14.82 -1.48 6.70
C ARG A 175 -16.04 -2.23 6.18
N GLY A 176 -15.91 -2.89 5.04
CA GLY A 176 -16.98 -3.72 4.51
C GLY A 176 -16.57 -4.55 3.30
N THR A 177 -17.22 -5.69 3.12
CA THR A 177 -17.08 -6.53 1.94
C THR A 177 -18.36 -6.52 1.11
N PHE A 178 -18.22 -6.40 -0.20
CA PHE A 178 -19.33 -6.38 -1.15
C PHE A 178 -19.11 -7.42 -2.24
N ARG A 179 -20.20 -7.92 -2.83
CA ARG A 179 -20.16 -8.87 -3.95
C ARG A 179 -20.96 -8.36 -5.14
N THR A 180 -20.33 -8.27 -6.30
CA THR A 180 -20.99 -7.79 -7.53
C THR A 180 -22.04 -8.77 -8.05
N GLY A 181 -23.10 -8.23 -8.66
CA GLY A 181 -24.09 -9.00 -9.41
C GLY A 181 -23.67 -9.25 -10.87
N PRO A 182 -24.58 -9.75 -11.72
CA PRO A 182 -24.30 -10.09 -13.12
C PRO A 182 -23.83 -8.92 -14.00
N ASP A 183 -24.16 -7.68 -13.60
CA ASP A 183 -23.74 -6.46 -14.29
C ASP A 183 -22.39 -5.92 -13.81
N GLY A 184 -21.74 -6.61 -12.86
CA GLY A 184 -20.44 -6.22 -12.33
C GLY A 184 -20.47 -4.96 -11.46
N THR A 185 -21.65 -4.39 -11.21
CA THR A 185 -21.77 -3.10 -10.52
C THR A 185 -21.65 -3.25 -9.01
N PHE A 186 -21.20 -2.18 -8.36
CA PHE A 186 -21.23 -2.03 -6.92
C PHE A 186 -21.50 -0.57 -6.55
N TRP A 187 -22.09 -0.37 -5.38
CA TRP A 187 -22.10 0.94 -4.75
C TRP A 187 -22.29 0.79 -3.24
N PHE A 188 -21.78 1.75 -2.48
CA PHE A 188 -21.90 1.80 -1.03
C PHE A 188 -21.85 3.24 -0.52
N ARG A 189 -22.30 3.44 0.73
CA ARG A 189 -22.19 4.72 1.43
C ARG A 189 -21.00 4.71 2.37
N SER A 190 -20.34 5.84 2.50
CA SER A 190 -19.24 6.08 3.42
C SER A 190 -19.17 7.56 3.77
N ILE A 191 -17.99 8.02 4.15
CA ILE A 191 -17.61 9.41 4.31
C ILE A 191 -16.39 9.74 3.46
N VAL A 192 -16.18 11.01 3.16
CA VAL A 192 -14.93 11.48 2.53
C VAL A 192 -13.75 11.17 3.48
N PRO A 193 -12.74 10.39 3.05
CA PRO A 193 -11.59 10.08 3.89
C PRO A 193 -10.75 11.33 4.16
N ALA A 194 -10.07 11.36 5.31
CA ALA A 194 -9.07 12.38 5.61
C ALA A 194 -7.65 11.89 5.29
N SER A 195 -6.80 12.81 4.82
CA SER A 195 -5.35 12.59 4.76
C SER A 195 -4.81 12.39 6.18
N TYR A 196 -3.82 11.52 6.34
CA TYR A 196 -3.34 11.12 7.66
C TYR A 196 -1.84 10.84 7.68
N PRO A 197 -1.16 11.04 8.82
CA PRO A 197 0.25 10.68 8.95
C PRO A 197 0.42 9.17 9.13
N ILE A 198 1.42 8.59 8.47
CA ILE A 198 1.97 7.29 8.90
C ILE A 198 2.54 7.40 10.33
N PRO A 199 2.68 6.28 11.07
CA PRO A 199 3.32 6.30 12.38
C PRO A 199 4.70 6.98 12.34
N SER A 200 4.89 8.05 13.11
CA SER A 200 6.10 8.89 13.06
C SER A 200 6.80 9.05 14.42
N ASP A 201 6.39 8.28 15.43
CA ASP A 201 6.98 8.22 16.77
C ASP A 201 8.21 7.27 16.86
N GLY A 202 8.53 6.57 15.77
CA GLY A 202 9.60 5.60 15.68
C GLY A 202 10.86 6.09 14.95
N PRO A 203 11.84 5.18 14.72
CA PRO A 203 13.02 5.46 13.91
C PRO A 203 12.69 6.01 12.52
N VAL A 204 11.67 5.47 11.83
CA VAL A 204 11.30 5.96 10.49
C VAL A 204 10.83 7.42 10.55
N GLY A 205 10.02 7.78 11.55
CA GLY A 205 9.61 9.17 11.76
C GLY A 205 10.79 10.11 11.96
N ARG A 206 11.76 9.73 12.80
CA ARG A 206 13.01 10.51 12.99
C ARG A 206 13.84 10.62 11.71
N MET A 207 13.90 9.58 10.90
CA MET A 207 14.56 9.61 9.59
C MET A 207 13.87 10.61 8.65
N LEU A 208 12.54 10.55 8.55
CA LEU A 208 11.77 11.48 7.73
C LEU A 208 11.97 12.93 8.18
N GLU A 209 11.90 13.19 9.48
CA GLU A 209 12.15 14.52 10.05
C GLU A 209 13.56 15.02 9.70
N ALA A 210 14.60 14.19 9.88
CA ALA A 210 15.97 14.54 9.52
C ALA A 210 16.15 14.83 8.02
N LEU A 211 15.39 14.14 7.17
CA LEU A 211 15.33 14.36 5.72
C LEU A 211 14.36 15.47 5.30
N LYS A 212 13.70 16.15 6.25
CA LYS A 212 12.68 17.18 6.02
C LYS A 212 11.49 16.69 5.16
N ARG A 213 11.11 15.42 5.35
CA ARG A 213 9.94 14.79 4.73
C ARG A 213 8.79 14.75 5.74
N HIS A 214 7.58 15.02 5.28
CA HIS A 214 6.37 14.85 6.10
C HIS A 214 5.90 13.38 6.11
N PRO A 215 5.20 12.94 7.17
CA PRO A 215 4.64 11.57 7.23
C PRO A 215 3.27 11.44 6.55
N MET A 216 2.71 12.51 5.99
CA MET A 216 1.35 12.52 5.47
C MET A 216 1.18 11.64 4.23
N ARG A 217 0.06 10.91 4.21
CA ARG A 217 -0.51 10.26 3.04
C ARG A 217 -1.76 11.03 2.61
N PRO A 218 -2.01 11.20 1.29
CA PRO A 218 -3.23 11.83 0.78
C PRO A 218 -4.47 11.02 1.16
N ALA A 219 -5.64 11.66 1.21
CA ALA A 219 -6.91 11.00 1.46
C ALA A 219 -7.19 9.91 0.41
N HIS A 220 -7.53 8.70 0.88
CA HIS A 220 -7.79 7.54 0.00
C HIS A 220 -8.73 6.51 0.61
N ILE A 221 -9.27 5.66 -0.27
CA ILE A 221 -10.05 4.46 0.08
C ILE A 221 -9.31 3.25 -0.46
N HIS A 222 -9.12 2.23 0.37
CA HIS A 222 -8.48 0.99 -0.01
C HIS A 222 -9.47 -0.02 -0.62
N PHE A 223 -8.96 -0.83 -1.54
CA PHE A 223 -9.66 -1.96 -2.12
C PHE A 223 -8.74 -3.18 -2.21
N ILE A 224 -9.22 -4.34 -1.77
CA ILE A 224 -8.79 -5.64 -2.29
C ILE A 224 -9.94 -6.18 -3.12
N VAL A 225 -9.71 -6.42 -4.41
CA VAL A 225 -10.70 -6.98 -5.32
C VAL A 225 -10.26 -8.35 -5.79
N SER A 226 -11.11 -9.35 -5.61
CA SER A 226 -10.83 -10.73 -6.03
C SER A 226 -12.01 -11.34 -6.76
N ALA A 227 -11.72 -12.17 -7.76
CA ALA A 227 -12.72 -12.92 -8.50
C ALA A 227 -12.13 -14.24 -9.01
N THR A 228 -12.95 -15.28 -9.13
CA THR A 228 -12.48 -16.58 -9.65
C THR A 228 -11.96 -16.42 -11.09
N GLY A 229 -10.72 -16.88 -11.34
CA GLY A 229 -10.07 -16.78 -12.65
C GLY A 229 -9.30 -15.47 -12.90
N TYR A 230 -9.28 -14.56 -11.92
CA TYR A 230 -8.59 -13.28 -11.98
C TYR A 230 -7.51 -13.16 -10.91
N GLU A 231 -6.49 -12.36 -11.17
CA GLU A 231 -5.52 -11.96 -10.16
C GLU A 231 -6.20 -11.07 -9.12
N THR A 232 -5.92 -11.32 -7.84
CA THR A 232 -6.34 -10.42 -6.77
C THR A 232 -5.64 -9.07 -6.95
N LEU A 233 -6.41 -7.99 -6.92
CA LEU A 233 -5.93 -6.61 -7.03
C LEU A 233 -6.01 -5.92 -5.68
N THR A 234 -4.87 -5.50 -5.15
CA THR A 234 -4.79 -4.53 -4.05
C THR A 234 -4.56 -3.15 -4.67
N THR A 235 -5.46 -2.21 -4.44
CA THR A 235 -5.39 -0.84 -4.99
C THR A 235 -5.99 0.20 -4.04
N HIS A 236 -5.82 1.48 -4.35
CA HIS A 236 -6.47 2.59 -3.67
C HIS A 236 -7.17 3.47 -4.71
N ILE A 237 -8.13 4.28 -4.27
CA ILE A 237 -8.52 5.51 -4.96
C ILE A 237 -8.18 6.71 -4.10
N PHE A 238 -7.64 7.77 -4.69
CA PHE A 238 -7.21 8.99 -4.02
C PHE A 238 -8.15 10.16 -4.36
N VAL A 239 -8.32 11.07 -3.41
CA VAL A 239 -9.16 12.26 -3.60
C VAL A 239 -8.43 13.29 -4.45
N GLU A 240 -9.00 13.64 -5.61
CA GLU A 240 -8.49 14.72 -6.45
C GLU A 240 -8.43 16.05 -5.68
N GLY A 241 -7.28 16.75 -5.79
CA GLY A 241 -7.05 18.01 -5.12
C GLY A 241 -6.53 17.91 -3.68
N ASP A 242 -6.30 16.69 -3.16
CA ASP A 242 -5.63 16.52 -1.87
C ASP A 242 -4.20 17.12 -1.90
N PRO A 243 -3.78 17.88 -0.87
CA PRO A 243 -2.50 18.58 -0.87
C PRO A 243 -1.27 17.66 -0.82
N TYR A 244 -1.43 16.36 -0.58
CA TYR A 244 -0.34 15.39 -0.46
C TYR A 244 -0.24 14.43 -1.65
N LEU A 245 -0.98 14.65 -2.74
CA LEU A 245 -0.91 13.77 -3.93
C LEU A 245 0.51 13.67 -4.51
N ASP A 246 1.21 14.80 -4.62
CA ASP A 246 2.57 14.86 -5.18
C ASP A 246 3.67 14.50 -4.17
N SER A 247 3.30 14.19 -2.93
CA SER A 247 4.25 14.02 -1.83
C SER A 247 3.89 12.91 -0.85
N ASP A 248 3.06 11.92 -1.27
CA ASP A 248 2.69 10.77 -0.45
C ASP A 248 3.94 10.12 0.18
N ALA A 249 3.94 10.03 1.52
CA ALA A 249 5.08 9.55 2.29
C ALA A 249 5.55 8.14 1.89
N VAL A 250 4.67 7.35 1.28
CA VAL A 250 4.93 5.96 0.84
C VAL A 250 4.85 5.76 -0.67
N PHE A 251 4.76 6.84 -1.46
CA PHE A 251 4.77 6.80 -2.93
C PHE A 251 3.64 5.96 -3.57
N GLY A 252 2.49 5.85 -2.91
CA GLY A 252 1.38 4.98 -3.34
C GLY A 252 0.49 5.56 -4.43
N VAL A 253 0.61 6.86 -4.72
CA VAL A 253 -0.20 7.58 -5.71
C VAL A 253 0.20 7.20 -7.13
N LYS A 254 -0.82 6.94 -7.96
CA LYS A 254 -0.70 6.77 -9.41
C LYS A 254 -1.82 7.58 -10.05
N ASP A 255 -1.55 8.33 -11.12
CA ASP A 255 -2.51 9.28 -11.73
C ASP A 255 -3.87 8.63 -12.03
N ALA A 256 -3.88 7.40 -12.55
CA ALA A 256 -5.10 6.66 -12.87
C ALA A 256 -5.97 6.29 -11.65
N LEU A 257 -5.45 6.47 -10.43
CA LEU A 257 -6.13 6.21 -9.17
C LEU A 257 -6.60 7.50 -8.49
N VAL A 258 -6.35 8.68 -9.06
CA VAL A 258 -6.82 9.97 -8.54
C VAL A 258 -8.19 10.26 -9.15
N LEU A 259 -9.23 10.33 -8.30
CA LEU A 259 -10.61 10.45 -8.73
C LEU A 259 -11.27 11.72 -8.15
N PRO A 260 -12.19 12.36 -8.88
CA PRO A 260 -12.97 13.46 -8.36
C PRO A 260 -13.98 12.96 -7.32
N PHE A 261 -14.07 13.68 -6.20
CA PHE A 261 -15.12 13.50 -5.19
C PHE A 261 -16.06 14.70 -5.33
N ARG A 262 -17.07 14.56 -6.20
CA ARG A 262 -17.91 15.69 -6.61
C ARG A 262 -18.93 15.98 -5.54
N LYS A 263 -19.03 17.23 -5.12
CA LYS A 263 -20.06 17.68 -4.19
C LYS A 263 -21.39 17.87 -4.92
N HIS A 264 -22.45 17.31 -4.36
CA HIS A 264 -23.84 17.46 -4.78
C HIS A 264 -24.62 18.23 -3.72
N ASP A 265 -25.65 18.96 -4.15
CA ASP A 265 -26.67 19.58 -3.28
C ASP A 265 -28.04 19.38 -3.94
N ASP A 266 -28.53 18.14 -3.88
CA ASP A 266 -29.74 17.68 -4.55
C ASP A 266 -30.49 16.70 -3.64
N ALA A 267 -31.69 17.11 -3.20
CA ALA A 267 -32.50 16.33 -2.27
C ALA A 267 -33.08 15.05 -2.90
N GLU A 268 -33.40 15.06 -4.20
CA GLU A 268 -33.91 13.87 -4.89
C GLU A 268 -32.78 12.83 -5.05
N ARG A 269 -31.58 13.30 -5.41
CA ARG A 269 -30.38 12.46 -5.52
C ARG A 269 -29.93 11.90 -4.17
N GLY A 270 -29.93 12.73 -3.12
CA GLY A 270 -29.66 12.28 -1.76
C GLY A 270 -30.67 11.24 -1.28
N ALA A 271 -31.97 11.46 -1.53
CA ALA A 271 -33.01 10.50 -1.19
C ALA A 271 -32.87 9.17 -1.93
N TYR A 272 -32.43 9.18 -3.21
CA TYR A 272 -32.16 7.97 -3.98
C TYR A 272 -31.09 7.08 -3.34
N PHE A 273 -29.98 7.66 -2.88
CA PHE A 273 -28.90 6.92 -2.22
C PHE A 273 -29.12 6.72 -0.72
N GLY A 274 -30.09 7.41 -0.11
CA GLY A 274 -30.29 7.40 1.34
C GLY A 274 -29.17 8.15 2.08
N VAL A 275 -28.80 9.33 1.57
CA VAL A 275 -27.85 10.30 2.15
C VAL A 275 -28.48 11.71 2.16
N PRO A 276 -27.92 12.69 2.90
CA PRO A 276 -28.40 14.08 2.85
C PRO A 276 -28.32 14.70 1.45
N ALA A 277 -29.06 15.78 1.22
CA ALA A 277 -29.01 16.52 -0.06
C ALA A 277 -27.57 16.95 -0.40
N GLN A 278 -26.84 17.43 0.61
CA GLN A 278 -25.41 17.70 0.51
C GLN A 278 -24.59 16.44 0.80
N HIS A 279 -23.90 15.94 -0.22
CA HIS A 279 -23.04 14.76 -0.15
C HIS A 279 -21.99 14.79 -1.26
N HIS A 280 -21.01 13.90 -1.18
CA HIS A 280 -20.03 13.67 -2.24
C HIS A 280 -20.34 12.38 -2.99
N GLU A 281 -19.94 12.34 -4.26
CA GLU A 281 -20.02 11.15 -5.09
C GLU A 281 -18.70 10.94 -5.84
N THR A 282 -18.31 9.67 -5.97
CA THR A 282 -17.18 9.28 -6.83
C THR A 282 -17.51 7.98 -7.56
N ASP A 283 -17.10 7.91 -8.82
CA ASP A 283 -17.28 6.75 -9.70
C ASP A 283 -15.92 6.10 -9.97
N VAL A 284 -15.83 4.79 -9.76
CA VAL A 284 -14.60 4.00 -9.95
C VAL A 284 -14.85 2.81 -10.88
N VAL A 285 -13.95 2.61 -11.85
CA VAL A 285 -13.93 1.40 -12.68
C VAL A 285 -12.71 0.59 -12.32
N ILE A 286 -12.94 -0.63 -11.82
CA ILE A 286 -11.90 -1.57 -11.42
C ILE A 286 -11.79 -2.65 -12.49
N ARG A 287 -10.65 -2.71 -13.20
CA ARG A 287 -10.37 -3.70 -14.23
C ARG A 287 -9.42 -4.77 -13.70
N LEU A 288 -9.89 -6.01 -13.66
CA LEU A 288 -9.11 -7.17 -13.25
C LEU A 288 -8.45 -7.87 -14.43
N GLN A 289 -7.22 -8.32 -14.21
CA GLN A 289 -6.47 -9.16 -15.15
C GLN A 289 -6.73 -10.64 -14.87
N SER A 290 -6.86 -11.46 -15.91
CA SER A 290 -6.97 -12.91 -15.74
C SER A 290 -5.70 -13.51 -15.16
N ALA A 291 -5.85 -14.45 -14.22
CA ALA A 291 -4.73 -15.16 -13.59
C ALA A 291 -3.95 -16.08 -14.57
N HIS A 292 -4.49 -16.34 -15.76
CA HIS A 292 -3.86 -17.20 -16.77
C HIS A 292 -2.97 -16.43 -17.77
N HIS A 293 -2.81 -15.12 -17.61
CA HIS A 293 -1.82 -14.34 -18.37
C HIS A 293 -0.41 -14.54 -17.80
N THR A 294 0.09 -15.77 -17.88
CA THR A 294 1.52 -16.02 -17.77
C THR A 294 2.09 -16.01 -19.19
N LEU A 295 2.84 -14.96 -19.54
CA LEU A 295 3.72 -14.98 -20.71
C LEU A 295 4.92 -15.90 -20.44
#